data_AF-A0A163I3S8-F1
#
_entry.id   AF-A0A163I3S8-F1
#
_cell.length_a   1.000
_cell.length_b   1.000
_cell.length_c   1.000
_cell.angle_alpha   90.00
_cell.angle_beta   90.00
_cell.angle_gamma   90.00
#
_symmetry.space_group_name_H-M   'P 1'
#
loop_
_entity.id
_entity.type
_entity.pdbx_description
1 polymer ?
#
loop_
_entity_poly.entity_id
_entity_poly.type
_entity_poly.pdbx_seq_one_letter_code
_entity_poly.pdbx_strand_id
1 'polypeptide(L)'
;MIPHNENLSDLKISGTGTSSGGQYNKVRIDGAGQVNGNLDCEELIGNGTMSVNGAVAARTIRVNGSGSIKGAVDAEELNVAGSLSLKEGLRCRSIVIGGHCSIHGDSESERLEVNGNLRSRGDVRSESATLKGGFKIDGRLHVGTADIRVFGRCSAQEIVGDRITTRKKGKRLWEMLSLPLKGARVEARIIEGDILDLEYIEADIVRGNRVILGKGCEVRQVEYRDELTQHPEAEVKASRRF
;
A
#
# COMPACT_ATOMS: atom_id res chain seq x y z
N MET A 1 9.05 -21.44 3.78
CA MET A 1 8.78 -22.06 5.09
C MET A 1 10.07 -21.97 5.88
N ILE A 2 10.15 -21.02 6.82
CA ILE A 2 11.34 -20.81 7.67
C ILE A 2 11.34 -21.94 8.71
N PRO A 3 12.44 -22.69 8.90
CA PRO A 3 12.49 -23.77 9.89
C PRO A 3 12.34 -23.21 11.31
N HIS A 4 11.33 -23.69 12.03
CA HIS A 4 11.07 -23.32 13.43
C HIS A 4 12.11 -24.00 14.33
N ASN A 5 13.00 -23.23 14.96
CA ASN A 5 13.99 -23.74 15.91
C ASN A 5 13.57 -23.33 17.33
N GLU A 6 13.08 -24.28 18.12
CA GLU A 6 12.49 -24.06 19.46
C GLU A 6 13.50 -23.55 20.53
N ASN A 7 14.76 -23.33 20.18
CA ASN A 7 15.83 -22.89 21.09
C ASN A 7 16.36 -21.47 20.83
N LEU A 8 15.71 -20.67 19.98
CA LEU A 8 16.16 -19.29 19.76
C LEU A 8 15.82 -18.40 20.97
N SER A 9 16.78 -17.60 21.42
CA SER A 9 16.60 -16.64 22.50
C SER A 9 15.71 -15.46 22.08
N ASP A 10 15.09 -14.81 23.05
CA ASP A 10 14.39 -13.53 22.85
C ASP A 10 15.37 -12.34 22.99
N LEU A 11 15.14 -11.30 22.21
CA LEU A 11 15.79 -9.99 22.36
C LEU A 11 14.77 -8.97 22.86
N LYS A 12 15.05 -8.35 24.01
CA LYS A 12 14.25 -7.25 24.55
C LYS A 12 15.10 -6.01 24.78
N ILE A 13 14.71 -4.90 24.18
CA ILE A 13 15.28 -3.57 24.44
C ILE A 13 14.23 -2.74 25.15
N SER A 14 14.51 -2.31 26.39
CA SER A 14 13.64 -1.41 27.16
C SER A 14 14.41 -0.13 27.51
N GLY A 15 13.85 1.03 27.18
CA GLY A 15 14.57 2.31 27.27
C GLY A 15 15.39 2.58 26.01
N THR A 16 16.68 2.92 26.13
CA THR A 16 17.56 3.11 24.97
C THR A 16 18.59 1.99 24.92
N GLY A 17 18.78 1.38 23.75
CA GLY A 17 19.77 0.30 23.62
C GLY A 17 20.07 -0.09 22.19
N THR A 18 21.14 -0.87 22.03
CA THR A 18 21.57 -1.43 20.76
C THR A 18 21.84 -2.92 20.89
N SER A 19 21.57 -3.70 19.85
CA SER A 19 21.93 -5.11 19.75
C SER A 19 22.62 -5.39 18.42
N SER A 20 23.39 -6.46 18.34
CA SER A 20 23.71 -7.07 17.05
C SER A 20 22.46 -7.71 16.44
N GLY A 21 22.46 -7.86 15.12
CA GLY A 21 21.57 -8.77 14.41
C GLY A 21 21.90 -10.23 14.73
N GLY A 22 21.09 -11.15 14.17
CA GLY A 22 21.17 -12.57 14.47
C GLY A 22 19.81 -13.24 14.34
N GLN A 23 19.73 -14.46 14.87
CA GLN A 23 18.51 -15.26 14.93
C GLN A 23 17.90 -15.16 16.33
N TYR A 24 16.61 -14.84 16.39
CA TYR A 24 15.87 -14.71 17.65
C TYR A 24 14.50 -15.34 17.50
N ASN A 25 13.90 -15.77 18.60
CA ASN A 25 12.49 -16.12 18.58
C ASN A 25 11.67 -14.82 18.53
N LYS A 26 11.68 -14.05 19.62
CA LYS A 26 10.98 -12.75 19.68
C LYS A 26 11.95 -11.59 19.84
N VAL A 27 11.74 -10.53 19.07
CA VAL A 27 12.47 -9.26 19.18
C VAL A 27 11.47 -8.17 19.56
N ARG A 28 11.64 -7.58 20.75
CA ARG A 28 10.75 -6.55 21.27
C ARG A 28 11.51 -5.29 21.65
N ILE A 29 11.12 -4.16 21.08
CA ILE A 29 11.72 -2.84 21.33
C ILE A 29 10.67 -1.92 21.97
N ASP A 30 10.82 -1.71 23.28
CA ASP A 30 10.02 -0.83 24.14
C ASP A 30 10.86 0.41 24.52
N GLY A 31 11.02 1.35 23.58
CA GLY A 31 11.84 2.55 23.73
C GLY A 31 12.59 2.89 22.44
N ALA A 32 13.82 3.36 22.51
CA ALA A 32 14.68 3.61 21.35
C ALA A 32 15.69 2.45 21.17
N GLY A 33 15.47 1.60 20.17
CA GLY A 33 16.30 0.42 19.91
C GLY A 33 16.94 0.43 18.53
N GLN A 34 18.21 0.04 18.45
CA GLN A 34 18.88 -0.24 17.19
C GLN A 34 19.38 -1.69 17.13
N VAL A 35 19.14 -2.35 16.00
CA VAL A 35 19.69 -3.67 15.68
C VAL A 35 20.69 -3.50 14.54
N ASN A 36 21.94 -3.89 14.77
CA ASN A 36 23.04 -3.75 13.83
C ASN A 36 23.32 -5.07 13.12
N GLY A 37 22.95 -5.17 11.84
CA GLY A 37 23.05 -6.39 11.04
C GLY A 37 21.68 -6.98 10.69
N ASN A 38 21.71 -8.10 9.97
CA ASN A 38 20.51 -8.80 9.54
C ASN A 38 19.78 -9.44 10.72
N LEU A 39 18.46 -9.48 10.65
CA LEU A 39 17.59 -10.02 11.68
C LEU A 39 16.72 -11.13 11.09
N ASP A 40 16.76 -12.30 11.70
CA ASP A 40 15.89 -13.42 11.39
C ASP A 40 15.13 -13.78 12.67
N CYS A 41 13.80 -13.64 12.66
CA CYS A 41 13.02 -13.90 13.87
C CYS A 41 11.59 -14.34 13.63
N GLU A 42 11.00 -15.04 14.59
CA GLU A 42 9.58 -15.38 14.53
C GLU A 42 8.70 -14.12 14.63
N GLU A 43 8.99 -13.24 15.59
CA GLU A 43 8.20 -12.03 15.81
C GLU A 43 9.07 -10.80 16.11
N LEU A 44 8.87 -9.73 15.34
CA LEU A 44 9.45 -8.40 15.59
C LEU A 44 8.36 -7.42 16.03
N ILE A 45 8.48 -6.85 17.23
CA ILE A 45 7.57 -5.83 17.76
C ILE A 45 8.34 -4.55 18.10
N GLY A 46 8.02 -3.45 17.40
CA GLY A 46 8.52 -2.10 17.72
C GLY A 46 7.43 -1.21 18.30
N ASN A 47 7.44 -0.97 19.62
CA ASN A 47 6.49 -0.08 20.29
C ASN A 47 6.99 1.35 20.42
N GLY A 48 8.31 1.55 20.46
CA GLY A 48 8.93 2.88 20.46
C GLY A 48 9.56 3.22 19.10
N THR A 49 10.79 3.70 19.12
CA THR A 49 11.59 3.94 17.90
C THR A 49 12.51 2.77 17.64
N MET A 50 12.37 2.10 16.50
CA MET A 50 13.23 0.98 16.07
C MET A 50 14.04 1.34 14.82
N SER A 51 15.31 0.96 14.79
CA SER A 51 16.16 1.01 13.61
C SER A 51 16.84 -0.33 13.39
N VAL A 52 16.62 -0.97 12.24
CA VAL A 52 17.35 -2.18 11.84
C VAL A 52 18.29 -1.83 10.70
N ASN A 53 19.59 -1.92 10.96
CA ASN A 53 20.66 -1.68 9.99
C ASN A 53 21.02 -2.96 9.23
N GLY A 54 20.03 -3.59 8.62
CA GLY A 54 20.17 -4.84 7.88
C GLY A 54 18.84 -5.29 7.29
N ALA A 55 18.85 -6.45 6.62
CA ALA A 55 17.64 -7.10 6.14
C ALA A 55 16.87 -7.75 7.30
N VAL A 56 15.56 -7.90 7.15
CA VAL A 56 14.69 -8.58 8.13
C VAL A 56 13.95 -9.72 7.44
N ALA A 57 14.13 -10.93 7.94
CA ALA A 57 13.26 -12.07 7.68
C ALA A 57 12.45 -12.33 8.94
N ALA A 58 11.12 -12.33 8.86
CA ALA A 58 10.31 -12.66 10.03
C ALA A 58 8.94 -13.24 9.71
N ARG A 59 8.38 -14.11 10.56
CA ARG A 59 6.98 -14.51 10.36
C ARG A 59 6.06 -13.30 10.54
N THR A 60 6.22 -12.55 11.63
CA THR A 60 5.37 -11.39 11.92
C THR A 60 6.17 -10.16 12.31
N ILE A 61 5.86 -9.02 11.68
CA ILE A 61 6.40 -7.70 12.02
C ILE A 61 5.25 -6.79 12.45
N ARG A 62 5.34 -6.22 13.66
CA ARG A 62 4.39 -5.25 14.21
C ARG A 62 5.10 -3.95 14.58
N VAL A 63 4.69 -2.85 13.96
CA VAL A 63 5.24 -1.51 14.22
C VAL A 63 4.14 -0.61 14.76
N ASN A 64 4.13 -0.43 16.08
CA ASN A 64 3.19 0.45 16.78
C ASN A 64 3.73 1.87 16.96
N GLY A 65 5.05 2.00 17.12
CA GLY A 65 5.74 3.28 17.21
C GLY A 65 6.28 3.76 15.86
N SER A 66 7.56 4.10 15.81
CA SER A 66 8.26 4.50 14.57
C SER A 66 9.37 3.51 14.24
N GLY A 67 9.49 3.10 12.98
CA GLY A 67 10.47 2.13 12.55
C GLY A 67 11.18 2.51 11.26
N SER A 68 12.46 2.15 11.16
CA SER A 68 13.17 2.12 9.88
C SER A 68 13.97 0.83 9.73
N ILE A 69 13.83 0.18 8.58
CA ILE A 69 14.60 -1.00 8.19
C ILE A 69 15.38 -0.63 6.93
N LYS A 70 16.70 -0.77 7.01
CA LYS A 70 17.61 -0.36 5.93
C LYS A 70 17.73 -1.39 4.82
N GLY A 71 17.66 -2.68 5.13
CA GLY A 71 17.68 -3.74 4.11
C GLY A 71 16.28 -4.18 3.67
N ALA A 72 16.25 -5.14 2.75
CA ALA A 72 15.02 -5.78 2.30
C ALA A 72 14.27 -6.49 3.45
N VAL A 73 12.95 -6.57 3.31
CA VAL A 73 12.07 -7.26 4.26
C VAL A 73 11.39 -8.44 3.57
N ASP A 74 11.46 -9.61 4.21
CA ASP A 74 10.66 -10.79 3.88
C ASP A 74 9.83 -11.19 5.10
N ALA A 75 8.50 -11.20 4.97
CA ALA A 75 7.65 -11.59 6.08
C ALA A 75 6.35 -12.30 5.70
N GLU A 76 5.73 -13.02 6.63
CA GLU A 76 4.37 -13.51 6.38
C GLU A 76 3.32 -12.43 6.69
N GLU A 77 3.51 -11.69 7.78
CA GLU A 77 2.59 -10.63 8.19
C GLU A 77 3.34 -9.35 8.55
N LEU A 78 2.91 -8.23 7.98
CA LEU A 78 3.37 -6.89 8.35
C LEU A 78 2.18 -6.04 8.80
N ASN A 79 2.19 -5.60 10.07
CA ASN A 79 1.21 -4.67 10.62
C ASN A 79 1.89 -3.36 11.05
N VAL A 80 1.46 -2.25 10.45
CA VAL A 80 1.98 -0.91 10.74
C VAL A 80 0.86 -0.03 11.28
N ALA A 81 0.75 0.05 12.61
CA ALA A 81 -0.17 0.98 13.27
C ALA A 81 0.45 2.38 13.41
N GLY A 82 1.77 2.47 13.61
CA GLY A 82 2.51 3.72 13.70
C GLY A 82 3.12 4.16 12.37
N SER A 83 4.44 4.34 12.32
CA SER A 83 5.16 4.74 11.11
C SER A 83 6.29 3.78 10.78
N LEU A 84 6.41 3.34 9.52
CA LEU A 84 7.50 2.48 9.04
C LEU A 84 8.13 3.03 7.77
N SER A 85 9.46 3.10 7.71
CA SER A 85 10.22 3.39 6.49
C SER A 85 11.14 2.23 6.13
N LEU A 86 10.84 1.59 5.00
CA LEU A 86 11.66 0.55 4.36
C LEU A 86 12.51 1.20 3.28
N LYS A 87 13.83 1.04 3.36
CA LYS A 87 14.78 1.64 2.39
C LYS A 87 15.01 0.78 1.15
N GLU A 88 14.58 -0.47 1.18
CA GLU A 88 14.63 -1.39 0.05
C GLU A 88 13.22 -1.97 -0.20
N GLY A 89 13.14 -3.14 -0.84
CA GLY A 89 11.90 -3.82 -1.18
C GLY A 89 11.27 -4.60 -0.03
N LEU A 90 10.00 -4.97 -0.22
CA LEU A 90 9.18 -5.72 0.73
C LEU A 90 8.52 -6.90 0.01
N ARG A 91 8.83 -8.13 0.43
CA ARG A 91 8.01 -9.29 0.11
C ARG A 91 7.22 -9.66 1.35
N CYS A 92 5.90 -9.68 1.27
CA CYS A 92 5.09 -10.07 2.41
C CYS A 92 3.77 -10.69 2.03
N ARG A 93 3.36 -11.79 2.65
CA ARG A 93 2.06 -12.41 2.34
C ARG A 93 0.90 -11.45 2.60
N SER A 94 0.86 -10.85 3.78
CA SER A 94 -0.22 -9.95 4.21
C SER A 94 0.32 -8.65 4.82
N ILE A 95 -0.02 -7.52 4.21
CA ILE A 95 0.37 -6.18 4.64
C ILE A 95 -0.85 -5.41 5.13
N VAL A 96 -0.83 -4.92 6.37
CA VAL A 96 -1.86 -4.07 6.95
C VAL A 96 -1.24 -2.75 7.44
N ILE A 97 -1.67 -1.64 6.86
CA ILE A 97 -1.16 -0.30 7.18
C ILE A 97 -2.30 0.55 7.75
N GLY A 98 -2.32 0.68 9.08
CA GLY A 98 -3.20 1.59 9.81
C GLY A 98 -2.65 3.02 9.94
N GLY A 99 -1.32 3.15 10.04
CA GLY A 99 -0.61 4.42 10.17
C GLY A 99 0.05 4.87 8.87
N HIS A 100 1.37 5.06 8.84
CA HIS A 100 2.11 5.47 7.65
C HIS A 100 3.20 4.46 7.28
N CYS A 101 3.23 4.02 6.03
CA CYS A 101 4.30 3.16 5.51
C CYS A 101 4.94 3.80 4.28
N SER A 102 6.27 3.90 4.27
CA SER A 102 7.05 4.31 3.10
C SER A 102 7.99 3.20 2.65
N ILE A 103 7.88 2.80 1.39
CA ILE A 103 8.68 1.76 0.76
C ILE A 103 9.47 2.40 -0.38
N HIS A 104 10.80 2.24 -0.37
CA HIS A 104 11.67 2.82 -1.40
C HIS A 104 11.92 1.86 -2.58
N GLY A 105 11.84 0.54 -2.35
CA GLY A 105 11.86 -0.46 -3.42
C GLY A 105 10.47 -0.88 -3.87
N ASP A 106 10.42 -1.98 -4.61
CA ASP A 106 9.17 -2.66 -4.98
C ASP A 106 8.58 -3.41 -3.78
N SER A 107 7.26 -3.59 -3.79
CA SER A 107 6.56 -4.45 -2.82
C SER A 107 5.70 -5.50 -3.49
N GLU A 108 5.71 -6.71 -2.95
CA GLU A 108 4.92 -7.86 -3.41
C GLU A 108 4.16 -8.49 -2.25
N SER A 109 2.86 -8.76 -2.46
CA SER A 109 1.99 -9.42 -1.47
C SER A 109 0.85 -10.25 -2.04
N GLU A 110 0.24 -11.10 -1.23
CA GLU A 110 -1.06 -11.71 -1.57
C GLU A 110 -2.20 -10.75 -1.18
N ARG A 111 -2.07 -10.10 -0.01
CA ARG A 111 -3.05 -9.16 0.53
C ARG A 111 -2.41 -7.85 0.97
N LEU A 112 -2.95 -6.75 0.45
CA LEU A 112 -2.62 -5.39 0.87
C LEU A 112 -3.85 -4.66 1.42
N GLU A 113 -3.81 -4.21 2.67
CA GLU A 113 -4.83 -3.36 3.28
C GLU A 113 -4.24 -2.05 3.79
N VAL A 114 -4.74 -0.94 3.26
CA VAL A 114 -4.28 0.41 3.63
C VAL A 114 -5.46 1.22 4.17
N ASN A 115 -5.49 1.43 5.49
CA ASN A 115 -6.43 2.32 6.15
C ASN A 115 -5.81 3.69 6.45
N GLY A 116 -4.49 3.76 6.56
CA GLY A 116 -3.70 4.96 6.79
C GLY A 116 -3.12 5.56 5.51
N ASN A 117 -1.78 5.64 5.40
CA ASN A 117 -1.07 6.20 4.26
C ASN A 117 0.03 5.26 3.75
N LEU A 118 0.04 5.00 2.45
CA LEU A 118 1.11 4.28 1.76
C LEU A 118 1.87 5.21 0.81
N ARG A 119 3.20 5.23 0.91
CA ARG A 119 4.08 5.85 -0.08
C ARG A 119 5.02 4.81 -0.66
N SER A 120 4.87 4.46 -1.93
CA SER A 120 5.80 3.59 -2.63
C SER A 120 6.59 4.40 -3.67
N ARG A 121 7.91 4.21 -3.71
CA ARG A 121 8.76 4.72 -4.79
C ARG A 121 8.86 3.74 -5.96
N GLY A 122 8.68 2.44 -5.71
CA GLY A 122 8.66 1.38 -6.71
C GLY A 122 7.25 0.88 -7.05
N ASP A 123 7.20 -0.24 -7.74
CA ASP A 123 5.96 -0.95 -8.08
C ASP A 123 5.35 -1.61 -6.84
N VAL A 124 4.02 -1.67 -6.79
CA VAL A 124 3.24 -2.39 -5.79
C VAL A 124 2.49 -3.51 -6.50
N ARG A 125 2.82 -4.76 -6.19
CA ARG A 125 2.16 -5.97 -6.71
C ARG A 125 1.38 -6.64 -5.58
N SER A 126 0.09 -6.89 -5.77
CA SER A 126 -0.70 -7.64 -4.78
C SER A 126 -1.85 -8.42 -5.41
N GLU A 127 -2.11 -9.68 -5.03
CA GLU A 127 -3.28 -10.40 -5.58
C GLU A 127 -4.59 -9.67 -5.25
N SER A 128 -4.71 -9.16 -4.02
CA SER A 128 -5.82 -8.32 -3.57
C SER A 128 -5.36 -7.05 -2.86
N ALA A 129 -6.05 -5.94 -3.11
CA ALA A 129 -5.80 -4.66 -2.45
C ALA A 129 -7.10 -4.00 -1.95
N THR A 130 -7.11 -3.57 -0.69
CA THR A 130 -8.16 -2.73 -0.11
C THR A 130 -7.54 -1.41 0.34
N LEU A 131 -7.80 -0.34 -0.41
CA LEU A 131 -7.17 0.97 -0.21
C LEU A 131 -8.21 1.97 0.29
N LYS A 132 -8.36 2.05 1.61
CA LYS A 132 -9.33 2.92 2.31
C LYS A 132 -8.74 4.22 2.86
N GLY A 133 -7.42 4.37 2.75
CA GLY A 133 -6.66 5.55 3.12
C GLY A 133 -6.00 6.24 1.93
N GLY A 134 -4.98 7.05 2.19
CA GLY A 134 -4.19 7.72 1.15
C GLY A 134 -3.12 6.80 0.57
N PHE A 135 -2.85 6.91 -0.73
CA PHE A 135 -1.67 6.29 -1.32
C PHE A 135 -1.01 7.18 -2.37
N LYS A 136 0.32 7.13 -2.43
CA LYS A 136 1.11 7.66 -3.53
C LYS A 136 2.13 6.61 -3.95
N ILE A 137 1.98 6.11 -5.16
CA ILE A 137 2.85 5.12 -5.78
C ILE A 137 3.51 5.81 -6.96
N ASP A 138 4.83 5.97 -6.92
CA ASP A 138 5.56 6.61 -8.02
C ASP A 138 5.67 5.67 -9.25
N GLY A 139 5.56 4.35 -9.04
CA GLY A 139 5.47 3.32 -10.08
C GLY A 139 4.05 2.82 -10.35
N ARG A 140 3.91 1.51 -10.62
CA ARG A 140 2.65 0.86 -10.97
C ARG A 140 1.99 0.17 -9.78
N LEU A 141 0.67 0.22 -9.71
CA LEU A 141 -0.15 -0.63 -8.85
C LEU A 141 -0.69 -1.78 -9.70
N HIS A 142 -0.13 -2.98 -9.54
CA HIS A 142 -0.57 -4.18 -10.26
C HIS A 142 -1.27 -5.13 -9.29
N VAL A 143 -2.52 -5.43 -9.55
CA VAL A 143 -3.34 -6.27 -8.66
C VAL A 143 -4.22 -7.25 -9.41
N GLY A 144 -4.66 -8.34 -8.78
CA GLY A 144 -5.78 -9.10 -9.31
C GLY A 144 -7.09 -8.35 -9.07
N THR A 145 -7.33 -7.95 -7.82
CA THR A 145 -8.51 -7.17 -7.42
C THR A 145 -8.16 -5.96 -6.56
N ALA A 146 -8.82 -4.82 -6.81
CA ALA A 146 -8.73 -3.63 -5.96
C ALA A 146 -10.11 -3.05 -5.59
N ASP A 147 -10.31 -2.80 -4.29
CA ASP A 147 -11.35 -1.89 -3.77
C ASP A 147 -10.68 -0.62 -3.22
N ILE A 148 -10.84 0.49 -3.94
CA ILE A 148 -10.27 1.78 -3.60
C ILE A 148 -11.37 2.72 -3.10
N ARG A 149 -11.28 3.11 -1.83
CA ARG A 149 -12.12 4.16 -1.24
C ARG A 149 -11.37 5.47 -1.25
N VAL A 150 -11.70 6.30 -2.24
CA VAL A 150 -11.03 7.56 -2.53
C VAL A 150 -11.05 8.46 -1.29
N PHE A 151 -9.86 8.81 -0.79
CA PHE A 151 -9.65 9.68 0.35
C PHE A 151 -8.53 10.68 0.02
N GLY A 152 -8.87 11.97 -0.03
CA GLY A 152 -7.93 12.98 -0.51
C GLY A 152 -7.44 12.68 -1.92
N ARG A 153 -6.21 13.10 -2.24
CA ARG A 153 -5.57 12.81 -3.52
C ARG A 153 -4.74 11.54 -3.40
N CYS A 154 -5.10 10.52 -4.17
CA CYS A 154 -4.32 9.30 -4.34
C CYS A 154 -3.73 9.24 -5.75
N SER A 155 -2.55 8.64 -5.92
CA SER A 155 -1.91 8.57 -7.23
C SER A 155 -1.10 7.29 -7.45
N ALA A 156 -1.12 6.78 -8.67
CA ALA A 156 -0.17 5.80 -9.20
C ALA A 156 0.23 6.20 -10.63
N GLN A 157 1.37 5.77 -11.15
CA GLN A 157 1.66 5.99 -12.58
C GLN A 157 0.67 5.20 -13.45
N GLU A 158 0.47 3.92 -13.12
CA GLU A 158 -0.47 3.01 -13.77
C GLU A 158 -1.18 2.18 -12.71
N ILE A 159 -2.44 1.85 -12.96
CA ILE A 159 -3.22 0.92 -12.16
C ILE A 159 -3.67 -0.20 -13.08
N VAL A 160 -3.23 -1.42 -12.82
CA VAL A 160 -3.49 -2.59 -13.68
C VAL A 160 -4.09 -3.70 -12.83
N GLY A 161 -5.17 -4.32 -13.30
CA GLY A 161 -5.69 -5.52 -12.66
C GLY A 161 -6.97 -6.09 -13.23
N ASP A 162 -7.33 -7.31 -12.86
CA ASP A 162 -8.51 -8.00 -13.41
C ASP A 162 -9.81 -7.25 -13.07
N ARG A 163 -9.96 -6.84 -11.80
CA ARG A 163 -11.10 -6.03 -11.35
C ARG A 163 -10.67 -4.88 -10.49
N ILE A 164 -10.97 -3.66 -10.93
CA ILE A 164 -10.69 -2.44 -10.18
C ILE A 164 -12.01 -1.72 -9.91
N THR A 165 -12.28 -1.49 -8.63
CA THR A 165 -13.42 -0.71 -8.17
C THR A 165 -12.92 0.51 -7.41
N THR A 166 -13.38 1.70 -7.81
CA THR A 166 -13.14 2.92 -7.04
C THR A 166 -14.47 3.55 -6.63
N ARG A 167 -14.55 4.00 -5.38
CA ARG A 167 -15.73 4.65 -4.80
C ARG A 167 -15.30 5.78 -3.89
N LYS A 168 -16.08 6.86 -3.80
CA LYS A 168 -15.79 7.89 -2.79
C LYS A 168 -15.99 7.32 -1.38
N LYS A 169 -15.06 7.61 -0.46
CA LYS A 169 -15.34 7.46 0.97
C LYS A 169 -16.45 8.47 1.33
N GLY A 170 -17.51 8.04 2.02
CA GLY A 170 -18.71 8.85 2.25
C GLY A 170 -18.43 10.29 2.74
N LYS A 171 -19.35 11.22 2.45
CA LYS A 171 -19.19 12.65 2.75
C LYS A 171 -18.90 12.85 4.25
N ARG A 172 -17.75 13.45 4.58
CA ARG A 172 -17.47 13.90 5.95
C ARG A 172 -17.81 15.40 6.08
N LEU A 173 -18.30 15.80 7.25
CA LEU A 173 -18.75 17.18 7.56
C LEU A 173 -17.76 18.29 7.15
N TRP A 174 -16.44 18.08 7.31
CA TRP A 174 -15.38 19.02 6.93
C TRP A 174 -15.19 19.25 5.41
N GLU A 175 -15.60 18.30 4.54
CA GLU A 175 -15.60 18.51 3.08
C GLU A 175 -16.65 19.55 2.64
N MET A 176 -17.53 19.94 3.57
CA MET A 176 -18.53 20.99 3.38
C MET A 176 -18.00 22.40 3.71
N LEU A 177 -16.79 22.49 4.30
CA LEU A 177 -16.20 23.75 4.80
C LEU A 177 -14.95 24.24 4.04
N SER A 178 -14.51 23.56 2.97
CA SER A 178 -13.25 23.88 2.28
C SER A 178 -13.44 24.49 0.87
N LEU A 179 -12.63 25.54 0.61
CA LEU A 179 -12.37 26.27 -0.64
C LEU A 179 -12.08 25.36 -1.86
N PRO A 180 -12.11 25.85 -3.13
CA PRO A 180 -12.19 25.03 -4.35
C PRO A 180 -10.85 24.35 -4.70
N LEU A 181 -10.44 23.40 -3.87
CA LEU A 181 -9.42 22.43 -4.22
C LEU A 181 -10.10 21.29 -4.98
N LYS A 182 -9.51 20.91 -6.11
CA LYS A 182 -9.81 19.69 -6.86
C LYS A 182 -9.99 18.54 -5.84
N GLY A 183 -11.23 18.06 -5.69
CA GLY A 183 -11.65 17.19 -4.58
C GLY A 183 -10.99 15.81 -4.57
N ALA A 184 -11.41 14.95 -3.63
CA ALA A 184 -10.88 13.60 -3.47
C ALA A 184 -10.91 12.82 -4.79
N ARG A 185 -9.78 12.21 -5.18
CA ARG A 185 -9.57 11.60 -6.50
C ARG A 185 -8.47 10.54 -6.50
N VAL A 186 -8.53 9.62 -7.46
CA VAL A 186 -7.41 8.75 -7.86
C VAL A 186 -6.86 9.24 -9.19
N GLU A 187 -5.58 9.55 -9.24
CA GLU A 187 -4.90 9.99 -10.46
C GLU A 187 -3.99 8.89 -11.00
N ALA A 188 -4.10 8.60 -12.29
CA ALA A 188 -3.21 7.67 -12.99
C ALA A 188 -3.04 8.07 -14.45
N ARG A 189 -1.91 7.73 -15.08
CA ARG A 189 -1.80 7.87 -16.54
C ARG A 189 -2.68 6.83 -17.22
N ILE A 190 -2.56 5.58 -16.78
CA ILE A 190 -3.28 4.45 -17.36
C ILE A 190 -4.00 3.68 -16.25
N ILE A 191 -5.27 3.36 -16.48
CA ILE A 191 -6.02 2.36 -15.72
C ILE A 191 -6.41 1.26 -16.68
N GLU A 192 -5.91 0.04 -16.46
CA GLU A 192 -6.16 -1.12 -17.34
C GLU A 192 -6.71 -2.31 -16.55
N GLY A 193 -7.70 -3.00 -17.12
CA GLY A 193 -8.26 -4.20 -16.48
C GLY A 193 -9.42 -4.84 -17.21
N ASP A 194 -9.86 -6.02 -16.78
CA ASP A 194 -10.99 -6.69 -17.42
C ASP A 194 -12.32 -6.01 -17.05
N ILE A 195 -12.52 -5.72 -15.76
CA ILE A 195 -13.72 -5.08 -15.22
C ILE A 195 -13.32 -3.84 -14.43
N LEU A 196 -13.63 -2.68 -14.99
CA LEU A 196 -13.35 -1.39 -14.39
C LEU A 196 -14.65 -0.74 -13.94
N ASP A 197 -14.78 -0.44 -12.66
CA ASP A 197 -15.94 0.24 -12.07
C ASP A 197 -15.48 1.43 -11.24
N LEU A 198 -15.39 2.57 -11.89
CA LEU A 198 -14.59 3.70 -11.43
C LEU A 198 -15.47 4.88 -11.06
N GLU A 199 -15.21 5.49 -9.91
CA GLU A 199 -15.69 6.82 -9.52
C GLU A 199 -14.51 7.69 -9.05
N TYR A 200 -14.61 9.01 -9.26
CA TYR A 200 -13.64 10.00 -8.78
C TYR A 200 -12.20 9.69 -9.22
N ILE A 201 -12.00 9.45 -10.50
CA ILE A 201 -10.67 9.23 -11.10
C ILE A 201 -10.33 10.33 -12.11
N GLU A 202 -9.05 10.65 -12.25
CA GLU A 202 -8.52 11.45 -13.35
C GLU A 202 -7.47 10.61 -14.08
N ALA A 203 -7.71 10.28 -15.36
CA ALA A 203 -6.80 9.43 -16.13
C ALA A 203 -6.62 9.82 -17.60
N ASP A 204 -5.42 9.59 -18.14
CA ASP A 204 -5.16 9.80 -19.57
C ASP A 204 -5.81 8.71 -20.42
N ILE A 205 -5.72 7.45 -19.98
CA ILE A 205 -6.29 6.29 -20.66
C ILE A 205 -6.96 5.38 -19.63
N VAL A 206 -8.20 4.98 -19.91
CA VAL A 206 -8.88 3.88 -19.23
C VAL A 206 -9.14 2.79 -20.28
N ARG A 207 -8.57 1.60 -20.09
CA ARG A 207 -8.70 0.48 -21.03
C ARG A 207 -9.26 -0.76 -20.34
N GLY A 208 -10.31 -1.37 -20.88
CA GLY A 208 -10.76 -2.65 -20.36
C GLY A 208 -11.77 -3.40 -21.21
N ASN A 209 -12.17 -4.60 -20.80
CA ASN A 209 -13.23 -5.32 -21.49
C ASN A 209 -14.58 -4.67 -21.19
N ARG A 210 -14.86 -4.47 -19.90
CA ARG A 210 -16.04 -3.77 -19.39
C ARG A 210 -15.63 -2.55 -18.58
N VAL A 211 -16.08 -1.38 -19.00
CA VAL A 211 -15.75 -0.11 -18.35
C VAL A 211 -17.03 0.59 -17.88
N ILE A 212 -17.11 0.87 -16.58
CA ILE A 212 -18.19 1.61 -15.94
C ILE A 212 -17.56 2.87 -15.34
N LEU A 213 -17.88 4.02 -15.90
CA LEU A 213 -17.44 5.33 -15.41
C LEU A 213 -18.59 5.98 -14.64
N GLY A 214 -18.49 5.95 -13.32
CA GLY A 214 -19.38 6.63 -12.40
C GLY A 214 -19.02 8.10 -12.20
N LYS A 215 -19.61 8.69 -11.16
CA LYS A 215 -19.51 10.12 -10.86
C LYS A 215 -18.06 10.60 -10.66
N GLY A 216 -17.76 11.80 -11.17
CA GLY A 216 -16.49 12.49 -10.93
C GLY A 216 -15.29 11.89 -11.67
N CYS A 217 -15.53 11.05 -12.68
CA CYS A 217 -14.47 10.59 -13.57
C CYS A 217 -14.13 11.65 -14.62
N GLU A 218 -12.85 11.97 -14.78
CA GLU A 218 -12.29 12.80 -15.84
C GLU A 218 -11.31 11.92 -16.64
N VAL A 219 -11.70 11.49 -17.85
CA VAL A 219 -10.90 10.57 -18.68
C VAL A 219 -10.62 11.16 -20.04
N ARG A 220 -9.35 11.21 -20.45
CA ARG A 220 -9.01 11.69 -21.80
C ARG A 220 -9.38 10.68 -22.88
N GLN A 221 -9.09 9.41 -22.71
CA GLN A 221 -9.41 8.37 -23.69
C GLN A 221 -9.90 7.09 -23.02
N VAL A 222 -11.05 6.59 -23.45
CA VAL A 222 -11.59 5.30 -23.01
C VAL A 222 -11.49 4.29 -24.15
N GLU A 223 -10.92 3.14 -23.86
CA GLU A 223 -10.78 2.02 -24.79
C GLU A 223 -11.50 0.80 -24.22
N TYR A 224 -12.51 0.30 -24.93
CA TYR A 224 -13.31 -0.81 -24.41
C TYR A 224 -13.55 -1.89 -25.45
N ARG A 225 -13.69 -3.16 -25.01
CA ARG A 225 -13.99 -4.28 -25.91
C ARG A 225 -15.48 -4.61 -25.96
N ASP A 226 -16.08 -4.80 -24.79
CA ASP A 226 -17.43 -5.34 -24.65
C ASP A 226 -18.46 -4.24 -24.38
N GLU A 227 -18.28 -3.48 -23.30
CA GLU A 227 -19.25 -2.50 -22.82
C GLU A 227 -18.58 -1.27 -22.21
N LEU A 228 -19.13 -0.09 -22.52
CA LEU A 228 -18.85 1.17 -21.85
C LEU A 228 -20.17 1.73 -21.29
N THR A 229 -20.25 1.87 -19.97
CA THR A 229 -21.31 2.62 -19.28
C THR A 229 -20.74 3.92 -18.73
N GLN A 230 -21.35 5.05 -19.07
CA GLN A 230 -20.91 6.39 -18.64
C GLN A 230 -22.02 7.10 -17.87
N HIS A 231 -21.73 7.52 -16.64
CA HIS A 231 -22.61 8.38 -15.85
C HIS A 231 -22.67 9.80 -16.45
N PRO A 232 -23.79 10.53 -16.37
CA PRO A 232 -23.92 11.88 -16.94
C PRO A 232 -22.89 12.90 -16.44
N GLU A 233 -22.38 12.71 -15.22
CA GLU A 233 -21.32 13.55 -14.61
C GLU A 233 -19.89 13.07 -14.92
N ALA A 234 -19.71 11.98 -15.67
CA ALA A 234 -18.38 11.53 -16.09
C ALA A 234 -17.97 12.27 -17.37
N GLU A 235 -16.79 12.89 -17.37
CA GLU A 235 -16.23 13.61 -18.50
C GLU A 235 -15.27 12.70 -19.27
N VAL A 236 -15.62 12.39 -20.53
CA VAL A 236 -14.79 11.58 -21.43
C VAL A 236 -14.51 12.39 -22.69
N LYS A 237 -13.23 12.62 -23.02
CA LYS A 237 -12.87 13.42 -24.21
C LYS A 237 -12.97 12.61 -25.51
N ALA A 238 -12.59 11.34 -25.47
CA ALA A 238 -12.69 10.42 -26.60
C ALA A 238 -12.96 8.99 -26.10
N SER A 239 -13.73 8.22 -26.86
CA SER A 239 -13.94 6.80 -26.63
C SER A 239 -13.76 6.02 -27.93
N ARG A 240 -13.20 4.81 -27.83
CA ARG A 240 -13.08 3.88 -28.95
C ARG A 240 -13.32 2.44 -28.50
N ARG A 241 -13.96 1.67 -29.37
CA ARG A 241 -14.09 0.23 -29.21
C ARG A 241 -12.95 -0.49 -29.94
N PHE A 242 -12.41 -1.56 -29.37
CA PHE A 242 -11.35 -2.39 -29.99
C PHE A 242 -11.65 -3.88 -29.91
#